data_AF-A0A5K1H993-F1
#
_entry.id   AF-A0A5K1H993-F1
#
_cell.length_a   1.000
_cell.length_b   1.000
_cell.length_c   1.000
_cell.angle_alpha   90.00
_cell.angle_beta   90.00
_cell.angle_gamma   90.00
#
_symmetry.space_group_name_H-M   'P 1'
#
loop_
_entity.id
_entity.type
_entity.pdbx_description
1 polymer ?
#
loop_
_entity_poly.entity_id
_entity_poly.type
_entity_poly.pdbx_seq_one_letter_code
_entity_poly.pdbx_strand_id
1 'polypeptide(L)' 'MHNVTYCGLGLGVARGGSSTSRLAIYKVCYEEGCLAEDPLKGIDNAVRDGVDIIFLL' A
#
# COMPACT_ATOMS: atom_id res chain seq x y z
N MET A 1 -21.91 8.59 -1.72
CA MET A 1 -21.06 7.59 -1.05
C MET A 1 -21.57 6.23 -1.45
N HIS A 2 -20.69 5.33 -1.93
CA HIS A 2 -21.07 3.98 -2.34
C HIS A 2 -20.65 3.00 -1.24
N ASN A 3 -21.59 2.13 -0.83
CA ASN A 3 -21.28 1.07 0.12
C ASN A 3 -20.54 -0.06 -0.59
N VAL A 4 -19.61 -0.67 0.12
CA VAL A 4 -18.91 -1.90 -0.28
C VAL A 4 -19.36 -3.05 0.61
N THR A 5 -19.29 -4.26 0.06
CA THR A 5 -19.59 -5.51 0.76
C THR A 5 -18.81 -6.65 0.12
N TYR A 6 -18.48 -7.68 0.91
CA TYR A 6 -17.88 -8.91 0.42
C TYR A 6 -18.84 -10.07 0.70
N CYS A 7 -19.37 -10.70 -0.35
CA CYS A 7 -20.36 -11.78 -0.25
C CYS A 7 -21.55 -11.48 0.69
N GLY A 8 -22.00 -10.22 0.75
CA GLY A 8 -23.10 -9.78 1.62
C GLY A 8 -22.68 -9.46 3.07
N LEU A 9 -21.41 -9.64 3.43
CA LEU A 9 -20.86 -9.29 4.74
C LEU A 9 -20.23 -7.88 4.72
N GLY A 10 -20.25 -7.22 5.88
CA GLY A 10 -19.55 -5.95 6.10
C GLY A 10 -20.09 -4.78 5.29
N LEU A 11 -21.42 -4.70 5.08
CA LEU A 11 -22.05 -3.59 4.35
C LEU A 11 -21.72 -2.25 5.03
N GLY A 12 -21.01 -1.38 4.31
CA GLY A 12 -20.67 -0.05 4.81
C GLY A 12 -19.72 0.69 3.88
N VAL A 13 -19.19 1.82 4.35
CA VAL A 13 -18.20 2.61 3.61
C VAL A 13 -16.80 2.27 4.12
N ALA A 14 -15.97 1.65 3.26
CA ALA A 14 -14.56 1.44 3.57
C ALA A 14 -13.77 2.74 3.38
N ARG A 15 -12.90 3.05 4.35
CA ARG A 15 -11.97 4.19 4.30
C ARG A 15 -10.66 3.84 5.02
N GLY A 16 -9.55 4.37 4.53
CA GLY A 16 -8.26 4.28 5.22
C GLY A 16 -8.23 5.12 6.51
N GLY A 17 -7.21 4.91 7.35
CA GLY A 17 -7.03 5.67 8.59
C GLY A 17 -6.84 7.18 8.39
N SER A 18 -6.21 7.56 7.27
CA SER A 18 -6.14 8.95 6.79
C SER A 18 -6.62 8.99 5.34
N SER A 19 -7.76 9.63 5.10
CA SER A 19 -8.33 9.74 3.75
C SER A 19 -7.74 10.89 2.93
N THR A 20 -6.87 11.71 3.52
CA THR A 20 -6.23 12.86 2.87
C THR A 20 -4.73 12.65 2.63
N SER A 21 -4.15 11.57 3.16
CA SER A 21 -2.74 11.23 2.90
C SER A 21 -2.52 10.90 1.44
N ARG A 22 -1.32 11.21 0.94
CA ARG A 22 -0.88 10.80 -0.40
C ARG A 22 -0.26 9.41 -0.33
N LEU A 23 -0.46 8.61 -1.39
CA LEU A 23 0.06 7.26 -1.48
C LEU A 23 1.13 7.20 -2.58
N ALA A 24 2.29 6.65 -2.24
CA ALA A 24 3.32 6.24 -3.18
C ALA A 24 3.47 4.72 -3.10
N ILE A 25 3.38 4.02 -4.24
CA ILE A 25 3.35 2.56 -4.30
C ILE A 25 4.63 2.05 -4.96
N TYR A 26 5.40 1.24 -4.23
CA TYR A 26 6.63 0.63 -4.70
C TYR A 26 6.41 -0.88 -4.82
N LYS A 27 6.17 -1.38 -6.04
CA LYS A 27 6.00 -2.81 -6.27
C LYS A 27 7.37 -3.50 -6.23
N VAL A 28 7.61 -4.26 -5.16
CA VAL A 28 8.86 -5.02 -4.94
C VAL A 28 8.68 -6.52 -5.03
N CYS A 29 7.43 -7.00 -5.02
CA CYS A 29 7.07 -8.41 -5.08
C CYS A 29 6.19 -8.68 -6.31
N TYR A 30 6.35 -9.87 -6.88
CA TYR A 30 5.54 -10.37 -7.99
C TYR A 30 4.91 -11.70 -7.59
N GLU A 31 4.06 -12.27 -8.46
CA GLU A 31 3.38 -13.55 -8.18
C GLU A 31 4.36 -14.69 -7.92
N GLU A 32 5.57 -14.60 -8.50
CA GLU A 32 6.65 -15.58 -8.35
C GLU A 32 7.44 -15.42 -7.03
N GLY A 33 7.12 -14.38 -6.24
CA GLY A 33 7.78 -14.02 -5.01
C GLY A 33 8.53 -12.69 -5.10
N CYS A 34 9.42 -12.48 -4.13
CA CYS A 34 10.26 -11.28 -4.05
C CYS A 34 11.71 -11.71 -3.82
N LEU A 35 12.64 -11.05 -4.52
CA LEU A 35 14.04 -11.19 -4.17
C LEU A 35 14.29 -10.42 -2.87
N ALA A 36 15.16 -10.94 -2.01
CA ALA A 36 15.44 -10.31 -0.70
C ALA A 36 15.96 -8.84 -0.83
N GLU A 37 16.50 -8.50 -1.99
CA GLU A 37 17.03 -7.17 -2.33
C GLU A 37 15.98 -6.17 -2.84
N ASP A 38 14.85 -6.62 -3.37
CA ASP A 38 13.86 -5.72 -3.99
C ASP A 38 13.17 -4.80 -2.97
N PRO A 39 12.85 -5.26 -1.73
CA PRO A 39 12.39 -4.36 -0.68
C PRO A 39 13.38 -3.24 -0.37
N LEU A 40 14.70 -3.52 -0.39
CA LEU A 40 15.72 -2.51 -0.14
C LEU A 40 15.76 -1.46 -1.26
N LYS A 41 15.63 -1.88 -2.53
CA LYS A 41 15.49 -0.96 -3.67
C LYS A 41 14.24 -0.10 -3.56
N GLY A 42 13.13 -0.69 -3.11
CA GLY A 42 11.88 0.03 -2.85
C GLY A 42 12.02 1.10 -1.78
N ILE A 43 12.68 0.75 -0.66
CA ILE A 43 12.94 1.70 0.44
C ILE A 43 13.84 2.85 -0.02
N ASP A 44 14.92 2.56 -0.75
CA ASP A 44 15.83 3.60 -1.26
C ASP A 44 15.08 4.61 -2.15
N ASN A 45 14.23 4.11 -3.05
CA ASN A 45 13.37 4.94 -3.88
C ASN A 45 12.38 5.77 -3.05
N ALA A 46 11.76 5.18 -2.02
CA ALA A 46 10.82 5.88 -1.15
C ALA A 46 11.49 7.02 -0.36
N VAL A 47 12.71 6.80 0.13
CA VAL A 47 13.51 7.82 0.80
C VAL A 47 13.86 8.95 -0.16
N ARG A 48 14.32 8.62 -1.37
CA ARG A 48 14.68 9.61 -2.40
C ARG A 48 13.48 10.44 -2.86
N ASP A 49 12.29 9.86 -2.87
CA ASP A 49 11.05 10.54 -3.22
C ASP A 49 10.46 11.37 -2.05
N GLY A 50 11.05 11.29 -0.85
CA GLY A 50 10.67 12.08 0.31
C GLY A 50 9.39 11.60 1.01
N VAL A 51 9.13 10.29 1.00
CA VAL A 51 7.96 9.71 1.67
C VAL A 51 8.08 9.85 3.20
N ASP A 52 7.01 10.32 3.85
CA ASP A 52 6.99 10.56 5.30
C ASP A 52 6.92 9.27 6.14
N ILE A 53 6.15 8.27 5.69
CA ILE A 53 5.95 6.99 6.39
C ILE A 53 6.00 5.84 5.39
N ILE A 54 6.84 4.85 5.68
CA ILE A 54 6.99 3.64 4.86
C ILE A 54 6.29 2.48 5.56
N PHE A 55 5.44 1.77 4.83
CA PHE A 55 4.80 0.52 5.27
C PHE A 55 5.36 -0.64 4.42
N LEU A 56 6.00 -1.62 5.07
CA LEU A 56 6.43 -2.87 4.44
C LEU A 56 5.55 -4.01 4.96
N LEU A 57 4.77 -4.63 4.05
CA LEU A 57 3.98 -5.85 4.26
C LEU A 57 4.00 -6.69 3.00
#